data_AF-A0A5E4FKW8-F1
#
_entry.id   AF-A0A5E4FKW8-F1
#
_cell.length_a   1.000
_cell.length_b   1.000
_cell.length_c   1.000
_cell.angle_alpha   90.00
_cell.angle_beta   90.00
_cell.angle_gamma   90.00
#
_symmetry.space_group_name_H-M   'P 1'
#
loop_
_entity.id
_entity.type
_entity.pdbx_description
1 polymer ?
#
loop_
_entity_poly.entity_id
_entity_poly.type
_entity_poly.pdbx_seq_one_letter_code
_entity_poly.pdbx_strand_id
1 'polypeptide(L)'
;IIKIGRKSLPSVLTRGMEIEVNSALITKDDWRGPIMTYLQYPTLPSERRVRIMATNYLMWNEDLVRKSKDEVLLRCLGKTEYMKVMGETHEGICGAHQGGRKMCWLIRRYGYFWPTMLKDCINYSKGCEACQRHGPIQQAPSVPMNPVVKPWPFRGWAMDLIGKIYPASSQQHCFIIVATDYFTKWVEAKPIKTTTSQEIITFIEEQIIQRFGIPESITTDRGSSFISRDMLDMAETFKLKLLQSTPYYAQANGQAESSNK
;
A
#
# COMPACT_ATOMS: atom_id res chain seq x y z
N ILE A 1 24.75 -14.98 36.81
CA ILE A 1 23.71 -13.99 36.43
C ILE A 1 24.28 -13.08 35.36
N ILE A 2 23.87 -13.24 34.10
CA ILE A 2 24.32 -12.36 33.01
C ILE A 2 23.58 -11.02 33.17
N LYS A 3 24.29 -9.98 33.62
CA LYS A 3 23.74 -8.62 33.66
C LYS A 3 23.94 -7.98 32.28
N ILE A 4 22.86 -7.88 31.52
CA ILE A 4 22.84 -7.09 30.28
C ILE A 4 22.80 -5.61 30.69
N GLY A 5 23.95 -4.94 30.64
CA GLY A 5 24.03 -3.49 30.84
C GLY A 5 23.46 -2.73 29.64
N ARG A 6 22.68 -1.67 29.89
CA ARG A 6 22.29 -0.72 28.84
C ARG A 6 23.55 0.00 28.33
N LYS A 7 24.04 -0.37 27.14
CA LYS A 7 25.04 0.44 26.42
C LYS A 7 24.34 1.63 25.76
N SER A 8 23.96 2.64 26.54
CA SER A 8 23.70 3.97 25.98
C SER A 8 25.05 4.56 25.57
N LEU A 9 25.22 4.89 24.28
CA LEU A 9 26.43 5.60 23.87
C LEU A 9 26.50 6.97 24.56
N PRO A 10 27.70 7.49 24.91
CA PRO A 10 27.88 8.80 25.53
C PRO A 10 27.21 9.93 24.73
N SER A 11 26.84 11.06 25.32
CA SER A 11 26.25 12.18 24.55
C SER A 11 27.16 12.64 23.39
N VAL A 12 26.64 13.36 22.38
CA VAL A 12 27.47 13.93 21.29
C VAL A 12 28.61 14.79 21.83
N LEU A 13 28.32 15.55 22.90
CA LEU A 13 29.31 16.37 23.61
C LEU A 13 30.47 15.52 24.14
N THR A 14 30.21 14.29 24.55
CA THR A 14 31.22 13.35 25.07
C THR A 14 31.99 12.64 23.96
N ARG A 15 31.53 12.71 22.70
CA ARG A 15 32.16 12.01 21.56
C ARG A 15 33.05 12.90 20.70
N GLY A 16 33.03 14.22 20.89
CA GLY A 16 33.76 15.16 20.02
C GLY A 16 33.35 15.06 18.55
N MET A 17 32.15 14.57 18.24
CA MET A 17 31.67 14.44 16.87
C MET A 17 31.08 15.78 16.42
N GLU A 18 31.81 16.52 15.60
CA GLU A 18 31.26 17.61 14.80
C GLU A 18 30.53 17.00 13.61
N ILE A 19 29.21 16.82 13.73
CA ILE A 19 28.39 16.85 12.53
C ILE A 19 28.19 18.33 12.28
N GLU A 20 28.70 18.84 11.15
CA GLU A 20 28.48 20.22 10.66
C GLU A 20 26.99 20.45 10.36
N VAL A 21 26.17 20.47 11.41
CA VAL A 21 24.83 21.02 11.37
C VAL A 21 25.02 22.50 11.65
N ASN A 22 25.23 23.28 10.59
CA ASN A 22 25.28 24.74 10.66
C ASN A 22 24.11 25.23 11.49
N SER A 23 24.40 25.92 12.59
CA SER A 23 23.41 26.53 13.47
C SER A 23 22.52 27.46 12.64
N ALA A 24 21.28 27.06 12.41
CA ALA A 24 20.34 27.91 11.71
C ALA A 24 19.88 29.02 12.66
N LEU A 25 19.79 30.26 12.15
CA LEU A 25 19.18 31.37 12.88
C LEU A 25 17.80 30.96 13.40
N ILE A 26 17.54 31.21 14.68
CA ILE A 26 16.25 30.92 15.32
C ILE A 26 15.18 31.73 14.58
N THR A 27 14.32 31.04 13.83
CA THR A 27 13.20 31.67 13.15
C THR A 27 12.06 31.93 14.15
N LYS A 28 11.16 32.87 13.82
CA LYS A 28 10.01 33.22 14.67
C LYS A 28 9.12 32.01 15.02
N ASP A 29 9.17 30.94 14.22
CA ASP A 29 8.37 29.72 14.37
C ASP A 29 9.15 28.55 15.01
N ASP A 30 10.36 28.79 15.55
CA ASP A 30 11.15 27.74 16.20
C ASP A 30 10.61 27.45 17.61
N TRP A 31 10.24 26.18 17.84
CA TRP A 31 9.75 25.70 19.14
C TRP A 31 10.75 25.91 20.29
N ARG A 32 12.05 26.03 19.98
CA ARG A 32 13.11 26.29 20.97
C ARG A 32 13.04 27.71 21.53
N GLY A 33 12.58 28.67 20.73
CA GLY A 33 12.62 30.11 21.04
C GLY A 33 12.05 30.47 22.42
N PRO A 34 10.78 30.15 22.72
CA PRO A 34 10.18 30.46 24.02
C PRO A 34 10.93 29.87 25.21
N ILE A 35 11.50 28.66 25.05
CA ILE A 35 12.25 27.98 26.11
C ILE A 35 13.61 28.66 26.32
N MET A 36 14.32 28.98 25.22
CA MET A 36 15.61 29.67 25.27
C MET A 36 15.46 31.05 25.91
N THR A 37 14.45 31.83 25.50
CA THR A 37 14.17 33.15 26.08
C THR A 37 13.90 33.06 27.58
N TYR A 38 13.11 32.08 28.04
CA TYR A 38 12.85 31.90 29.47
C TYR A 38 14.11 31.49 30.25
N LEU A 39 14.95 30.62 29.69
CA LEU A 39 16.19 30.18 30.34
C LEU A 39 17.24 31.30 30.42
N GLN A 40 17.29 32.20 29.43
CA GLN A 40 18.18 33.36 29.41
C GLN A 40 17.65 34.51 30.29
N TYR A 41 16.33 34.72 30.31
CA TYR A 41 15.68 35.84 30.98
C TYR A 41 14.50 35.36 31.85
N PRO A 42 14.75 34.66 32.97
CA PRO A 42 13.70 34.03 33.77
C PRO A 42 12.75 35.02 34.47
N THR A 43 13.15 36.29 34.56
CA THR A 43 12.35 37.39 35.14
C THR A 43 11.26 37.90 34.20
N LEU A 44 11.31 37.60 32.91
CA LEU A 44 10.30 38.04 31.95
C LEU A 44 8.99 37.23 32.09
N PRO A 45 7.83 37.87 31.86
CA PRO A 45 6.56 37.18 31.78
C PRO A 45 6.61 36.05 30.74
N SER A 46 6.32 34.84 31.19
CA SER A 46 6.32 33.63 30.37
C SER A 46 5.06 32.81 30.65
N GLU A 47 4.63 32.01 29.68
CA GLU A 47 3.51 31.09 29.90
C GLU A 47 3.87 30.02 30.92
N ARG A 48 2.91 29.62 31.76
CA ARG A 48 3.10 28.54 32.75
C ARG A 48 3.63 27.25 32.10
N ARG A 49 3.14 26.93 30.89
CA ARG A 49 3.57 25.76 30.13
C ARG A 49 5.06 25.80 29.78
N VAL A 50 5.56 26.95 29.31
CA VAL A 50 6.97 27.14 28.96
C VAL A 50 7.86 26.95 30.19
N ARG A 51 7.48 27.55 31.33
CA ARG A 51 8.22 27.39 32.60
C ARG A 51 8.34 25.93 33.04
N ILE A 52 7.24 25.18 32.97
CA ILE A 52 7.23 23.75 33.32
C ILE A 52 8.07 22.93 32.33
N MET A 53 7.98 23.23 31.03
CA MET A 53 8.77 22.51 30.02
C MET A 53 10.27 22.74 30.22
N ALA A 54 10.67 24.00 30.47
CA ALA A 54 12.04 24.44 30.60
C ALA A 54 12.84 23.71 31.70
N THR A 55 12.20 23.13 32.71
CA THR A 55 12.90 22.33 33.75
C THR A 55 13.63 21.12 33.17
N ASN A 56 13.20 20.63 32.02
CA ASN A 56 13.82 19.49 31.31
C ASN A 56 14.97 19.92 30.37
N TYR A 57 15.26 21.22 30.30
CA TYR A 57 16.23 21.78 29.36
C TYR A 57 17.28 22.63 30.08
N LEU A 58 18.37 22.93 29.38
CA LEU A 58 19.41 23.85 29.79
C LEU A 58 20.04 24.50 28.56
N MET A 59 20.67 25.66 28.76
CA MET A 59 21.49 26.31 27.74
C MET A 59 22.94 25.83 27.86
N TRP A 60 23.55 25.44 26.75
CA TRP A 60 24.96 25.03 26.69
C TRP A 60 25.57 25.48 25.37
N ASN A 61 26.66 26.28 25.41
CA ASN A 61 27.30 26.84 24.22
C ASN A 61 26.29 27.43 23.21
N GLU A 62 25.38 28.28 23.70
CA GLU A 62 24.30 28.92 22.92
C GLU A 62 23.23 27.97 22.36
N ASP A 63 23.38 26.65 22.50
CA ASP A 63 22.39 25.66 22.11
C ASP A 63 21.44 25.31 23.26
N LEU A 64 20.20 24.98 22.89
CA LEU A 64 19.24 24.35 23.81
C LEU A 64 19.52 22.85 23.91
N VAL A 65 19.67 22.34 25.13
CA VAL A 65 19.95 20.93 25.39
C VAL A 65 18.87 20.33 26.29
N ARG A 66 18.38 19.14 25.95
CA ARG A 66 17.42 18.39 26.77
C ARG A 66 18.14 17.40 27.68
N LYS A 67 17.74 17.39 28.95
CA LYS A 67 18.13 16.36 29.92
C LYS A 67 17.28 15.10 29.71
N SER A 68 17.90 13.99 29.29
CA SER A 68 17.23 12.69 29.24
C SER A 68 17.03 12.14 30.65
N LYS A 69 16.10 11.19 30.81
CA LYS A 69 15.93 10.42 32.07
C LYS A 69 17.18 9.62 32.46
N ASP A 70 17.97 9.24 31.45
CA ASP A 70 19.24 8.53 31.63
C ASP A 70 20.43 9.51 31.77
N GLU A 71 20.17 10.77 32.15
CA GLU A 71 21.15 11.86 32.31
C GLU A 71 21.97 12.23 31.06
N VAL A 72 21.71 11.58 29.92
CA VAL A 72 22.30 11.95 28.63
C VAL A 72 21.76 13.30 28.16
N LEU A 73 22.67 14.20 27.81
CA LEU A 73 22.37 15.49 27.19
C LEU A 73 22.14 15.33 25.69
N LEU A 74 21.02 15.86 25.21
CA LEU A 74 20.62 15.81 23.80
C LEU A 74 20.48 17.23 23.23
N ARG A 75 21.22 17.56 22.17
CA ARG A 75 21.12 18.85 21.46
C ARG A 75 19.76 18.98 20.80
N CYS A 76 19.07 20.09 21.05
CA CYS A 76 17.74 20.34 20.50
C CYS A 76 17.82 20.95 19.12
N LEU A 77 17.17 20.31 18.15
CA LEU A 77 17.18 20.73 16.75
C LEU A 77 15.93 21.54 16.39
N GLY A 78 16.13 22.59 15.61
CA GLY A 78 15.08 23.34 14.94
C GLY A 78 14.58 22.62 13.68
N LYS A 79 13.54 23.17 13.05
CA LYS A 79 12.85 22.55 11.91
C LYS A 79 13.76 22.23 10.73
N THR A 80 14.58 23.19 10.33
CA THR A 80 15.51 23.03 9.20
C THR A 80 16.59 21.99 9.51
N GLU A 81 17.10 21.98 10.75
CA GLU A 81 18.16 21.08 11.20
C GLU A 81 17.67 19.63 11.28
N TYR A 82 16.53 19.38 11.94
CA TYR A 82 16.04 18.01 12.07
C TYR A 82 15.60 17.42 10.72
N MET A 83 15.14 18.25 9.77
CA MET A 83 14.82 17.77 8.42
C MET A 83 16.06 17.25 7.70
N LYS A 84 17.18 17.97 7.79
CA LYS A 84 18.48 17.51 7.25
C LYS A 84 18.93 16.23 7.93
N VAL A 85 18.88 16.17 9.26
CA VAL A 85 19.30 14.97 10.02
C VAL A 85 18.43 13.75 9.68
N MET A 86 17.12 13.92 9.50
CA MET A 86 16.25 12.83 9.03
C MET A 86 16.62 12.37 7.62
N GLY A 87 16.87 13.30 6.69
CA GLY A 87 17.30 12.98 5.33
C GLY A 87 18.62 12.19 5.30
N GLU A 88 19.65 12.68 5.99
CA GLU A 88 20.94 11.98 6.08
C GLU A 88 20.83 10.61 6.75
N THR A 89 20.01 10.48 7.79
CA THR A 89 19.83 9.19 8.49
C THR A 89 19.03 8.18 7.66
N HIS A 90 18.08 8.66 6.84
CA HIS A 90 17.23 7.80 6.02
C HIS A 90 17.91 7.42 4.69
N GLU A 91 18.44 8.41 3.97
CA GLU A 91 18.86 8.36 2.56
C GLU A 91 20.32 8.76 2.33
N GLY A 92 21.04 9.21 3.37
CA GLY A 92 22.44 9.62 3.25
C GLY A 92 23.37 8.45 2.89
N ILE A 93 24.67 8.72 2.83
CA ILE A 93 25.70 7.76 2.37
C ILE A 93 25.68 6.44 3.18
N CYS A 94 25.31 6.51 4.45
CA CYS A 94 25.13 5.34 5.33
C CYS A 94 23.65 5.07 5.67
N GLY A 95 22.72 5.77 5.02
CA GLY A 95 21.29 5.57 5.12
C GLY A 95 20.87 4.29 4.40
N ALA A 96 20.15 3.41 5.09
CA ALA A 96 19.61 2.18 4.50
C ALA A 96 18.08 2.19 4.57
N HIS A 97 17.47 3.33 4.21
CA HIS A 97 16.02 3.55 4.25
C HIS A 97 15.39 3.14 5.58
N GLN A 98 16.03 3.56 6.68
CA GLN A 98 15.65 3.13 8.02
C GLN A 98 14.19 3.50 8.31
N GLY A 99 13.38 2.52 8.73
CA GLY A 99 12.00 2.78 9.14
C GLY A 99 11.92 3.78 10.30
N GLY A 100 10.86 4.59 10.36
CA GLY A 100 10.79 5.76 11.24
C GLY A 100 11.10 5.52 12.73
N ARG A 101 10.73 4.37 13.31
CA ARG A 101 11.10 4.03 14.70
C ARG A 101 12.61 3.84 14.87
N LYS A 102 13.26 3.13 13.94
CA LYS A 102 14.70 2.88 13.96
C LYS A 102 15.49 4.15 13.68
N MET A 103 15.01 4.97 12.74
CA MET A 103 15.56 6.29 12.49
C MET A 103 15.52 7.19 13.73
N CYS A 104 14.35 7.30 14.39
CA CYS A 104 14.20 8.05 15.63
C CYS A 104 15.16 7.55 16.74
N TRP A 105 15.36 6.24 16.84
CA TRP A 105 16.30 5.65 17.79
C TRP A 105 17.75 6.02 17.46
N LEU A 106 18.15 5.93 16.19
CA LEU A 106 19.49 6.30 15.72
C LEU A 106 19.78 7.77 16.00
N ILE A 107 18.88 8.68 15.62
CA ILE A 107 19.06 10.12 15.79
C ILE A 107 19.20 10.49 17.27
N ARG A 108 18.39 9.90 18.15
CA ARG A 108 18.53 10.07 19.61
C ARG A 108 19.84 9.49 20.11
N ARG A 109 20.29 8.37 19.55
CA ARG A 109 21.59 7.78 19.84
C ARG A 109 22.73 8.65 19.32
N TYR A 110 22.54 9.45 18.29
CA TYR A 110 23.44 10.54 17.90
C TYR A 110 23.20 11.82 18.69
N GLY A 111 22.59 11.77 19.88
CA GLY A 111 22.54 12.90 20.79
C GLY A 111 21.63 14.06 20.36
N TYR A 112 20.70 13.85 19.42
CA TYR A 112 19.76 14.87 18.98
C TYR A 112 18.35 14.68 19.53
N PHE A 113 17.60 15.78 19.63
CA PHE A 113 16.23 15.76 20.11
C PHE A 113 15.35 16.88 19.53
N TRP A 114 14.07 16.58 19.34
CA TRP A 114 12.98 17.57 19.24
C TRP A 114 11.64 16.93 19.67
N PRO A 115 10.62 17.70 20.07
CA PRO A 115 9.40 17.17 20.70
C PRO A 115 8.64 16.13 19.89
N THR A 116 8.56 16.30 18.56
CA THR A 116 7.77 15.48 17.64
C THR A 116 8.58 14.42 16.90
N MET A 117 9.84 14.19 17.30
CA MET A 117 10.82 13.33 16.59
C MET A 117 10.29 11.98 16.13
N LEU A 118 9.58 11.24 16.98
CA LEU A 118 9.04 9.94 16.58
C LEU A 118 7.99 10.06 15.47
N LYS A 119 7.07 11.02 15.59
CA LYS A 119 6.01 11.28 14.61
C LYS A 119 6.63 11.73 13.28
N ASP A 120 7.58 12.66 13.35
CA ASP A 120 8.23 13.20 12.17
C ASP A 120 9.05 12.14 11.45
N CYS A 121 9.79 11.30 12.18
CA CYS A 121 10.54 10.19 11.58
C CYS A 121 9.63 9.17 10.89
N ILE A 122 8.47 8.85 11.49
CA ILE A 122 7.48 7.95 10.87
C ILE A 122 6.93 8.58 9.59
N ASN A 123 6.51 9.84 9.66
CA ASN A 123 5.96 10.55 8.51
C ASN A 123 6.98 10.70 7.37
N TYR A 124 8.24 11.00 7.70
CA TYR A 124 9.33 11.06 6.73
C TYR A 124 9.51 9.72 6.01
N SER A 125 9.64 8.62 6.76
CA SER A 125 9.78 7.28 6.15
C SER A 125 8.58 6.86 5.31
N LYS A 126 7.36 7.29 5.70
CA LYS A 126 6.14 7.06 4.91
C LYS A 126 6.12 7.88 3.62
N GLY A 127 6.69 9.08 3.62
CA GLY A 127 6.77 9.97 2.46
C GLY A 127 7.86 9.60 1.45
N CYS A 128 8.78 8.70 1.80
CA CYS A 128 9.86 8.30 0.91
C CYS A 128 9.34 7.46 -0.27
N GLU A 129 9.49 8.00 -1.50
CA GLU A 129 9.08 7.34 -2.74
C GLU A 129 9.78 5.99 -2.94
N ALA A 130 11.08 5.92 -2.67
CA ALA A 130 11.85 4.68 -2.79
C ALA A 130 11.32 3.60 -1.83
N CYS A 131 10.95 3.96 -0.60
CA CYS A 131 10.32 3.02 0.33
C CYS A 131 8.91 2.61 -0.10
N GLN A 132 8.14 3.50 -0.71
CA GLN A 132 6.79 3.17 -1.20
C GLN A 132 6.83 2.23 -2.41
N ARG A 133 7.78 2.45 -3.34
CA ARG A 133 7.93 1.66 -4.56
C ARG A 133 8.47 0.25 -4.29
N HIS A 134 9.45 0.13 -3.38
CA HIS A 134 10.17 -1.13 -3.16
C HIS A 134 9.81 -1.80 -1.82
N GLY A 135 8.97 -1.16 -1.01
CA GLY A 135 8.50 -1.73 0.24
C GLY A 135 7.64 -2.97 0.01
N PRO A 136 7.54 -3.87 1.00
CA PRO A 136 6.64 -5.01 0.90
C PRO A 136 5.21 -4.51 0.70
N ILE A 137 4.50 -5.11 -0.26
CA ILE A 137 3.08 -4.84 -0.52
C ILE A 137 2.34 -5.06 0.80
N GLN A 138 1.62 -4.03 1.27
CA GLN A 138 0.76 -4.19 2.43
C GLN A 138 -0.26 -5.27 2.10
N GLN A 139 -0.23 -6.37 2.85
CA GLN A 139 -1.24 -7.41 2.81
C GLN A 139 -2.53 -6.78 3.34
N ALA A 140 -3.30 -6.16 2.45
CA ALA A 140 -4.64 -5.71 2.78
C ALA A 140 -5.44 -6.94 3.22
N PRO A 141 -6.27 -6.83 4.28
CA PRO A 141 -7.12 -7.93 4.69
C PRO A 141 -7.96 -8.40 3.51
N SER A 142 -8.07 -9.72 3.34
CA SER A 142 -8.91 -10.33 2.30
C SER A 142 -10.33 -9.76 2.42
N VAL A 143 -10.77 -9.04 1.39
CA VAL A 143 -12.15 -8.55 1.33
C VAL A 143 -13.05 -9.75 1.07
N PRO A 144 -14.15 -9.94 1.82
CA PRO A 144 -15.08 -11.03 1.55
C PRO A 144 -15.59 -10.93 0.12
N MET A 145 -15.42 -12.01 -0.63
CA MET A 145 -15.96 -12.13 -1.98
C MET A 145 -17.48 -12.18 -1.89
N ASN A 146 -18.17 -11.33 -2.65
CA ASN A 146 -19.61 -11.40 -2.82
C ASN A 146 -19.91 -12.31 -4.02
N PRO A 147 -20.28 -13.59 -3.82
CA PRO A 147 -20.58 -14.47 -4.94
C PRO A 147 -21.82 -13.97 -5.68
N VAL A 148 -21.81 -14.07 -7.02
CA VAL A 148 -23.02 -13.88 -7.82
C VAL A 148 -23.97 -15.05 -7.52
N VAL A 149 -25.01 -14.80 -6.74
CA VAL A 149 -26.07 -15.79 -6.47
C VAL A 149 -27.21 -15.55 -7.46
N LYS A 150 -27.48 -16.53 -8.31
CA LYS A 150 -28.67 -16.56 -9.17
C LYS A 150 -29.71 -17.49 -8.53
N PRO A 151 -30.93 -17.02 -8.21
CA PRO A 151 -31.90 -17.83 -7.48
C PRO A 151 -32.66 -18.87 -8.32
N TRP A 152 -32.43 -18.94 -9.64
CA TRP A 152 -33.18 -19.79 -10.57
C TRP A 152 -32.24 -20.42 -11.60
N PRO A 153 -32.51 -21.67 -12.04
CA PRO A 153 -31.78 -22.33 -13.13
C PRO A 153 -31.69 -21.45 -14.39
N PHE A 154 -30.53 -21.45 -15.04
CA PHE A 154 -30.27 -20.86 -16.36
C PHE A 154 -30.45 -19.34 -16.46
N ARG A 155 -30.73 -18.68 -15.33
CA ARG A 155 -30.86 -17.22 -15.27
C ARG A 155 -29.51 -16.52 -15.45
N GLY A 156 -28.41 -17.17 -15.10
CA GLY A 156 -27.11 -16.59 -15.35
C GLY A 156 -26.01 -17.61 -15.52
N TRP A 157 -25.06 -17.26 -16.37
CA TRP A 157 -23.97 -18.13 -16.77
C TRP A 157 -22.63 -17.46 -16.48
N ALA A 158 -21.66 -18.25 -16.04
CA ALA A 158 -20.26 -17.89 -16.01
C ALA A 158 -19.59 -18.51 -17.24
N MET A 159 -18.97 -17.70 -18.08
CA MET A 159 -18.30 -18.11 -19.31
C MET A 159 -16.80 -17.91 -19.20
N ASP A 160 -16.04 -18.84 -19.78
CA ASP A 160 -14.59 -18.78 -19.82
C ASP A 160 -14.04 -19.47 -21.09
N LEU A 161 -12.82 -19.11 -21.45
CA LEU A 161 -12.08 -19.69 -22.57
C LEU A 161 -10.86 -20.43 -22.01
N ILE A 162 -10.86 -21.76 -22.16
CA ILE A 162 -9.68 -22.56 -21.88
C ILE A 162 -8.63 -22.23 -22.93
N GLY A 163 -7.44 -21.84 -22.45
CA GLY A 163 -6.31 -21.40 -23.25
C GLY A 163 -5.84 -22.41 -24.28
N LYS A 164 -4.90 -21.98 -25.14
CA LYS A 164 -4.52 -22.71 -26.34
C LYS A 164 -3.98 -24.11 -26.03
N ILE A 165 -4.71 -25.14 -26.46
CA ILE A 165 -4.36 -26.55 -26.30
C ILE A 165 -3.39 -26.97 -27.41
N TYR A 166 -2.30 -27.62 -27.00
CA TYR A 166 -1.30 -28.19 -27.90
C TYR A 166 -1.03 -29.65 -27.57
N PRO A 167 -0.94 -30.54 -28.57
CA PRO A 167 -1.20 -30.29 -30.00
C PRO A 167 -2.67 -30.02 -30.29
N ALA A 168 -2.96 -29.34 -31.40
CA ALA A 168 -4.34 -29.14 -31.84
C ALA A 168 -4.99 -30.49 -32.21
N SER A 169 -6.32 -30.56 -32.11
CA SER A 169 -7.07 -31.75 -32.55
C SER A 169 -6.92 -32.01 -34.05
N SER A 170 -7.32 -33.20 -34.52
CA SER A 170 -7.36 -33.53 -35.95
C SER A 170 -8.17 -32.55 -36.80
N GLN A 171 -9.14 -31.87 -36.19
CA GLN A 171 -9.96 -30.83 -36.84
C GLN A 171 -9.46 -29.40 -36.60
N GLN A 172 -8.25 -29.25 -36.04
CA GLN A 172 -7.59 -27.98 -35.71
C GLN A 172 -8.25 -27.14 -34.61
N HIS A 173 -9.16 -27.71 -33.81
CA HIS A 173 -9.61 -27.05 -32.58
C HIS A 173 -8.45 -26.95 -31.59
N CYS A 174 -8.22 -25.74 -31.07
CA CYS A 174 -7.14 -25.46 -30.12
C CYS A 174 -7.60 -24.63 -28.91
N PHE A 175 -8.89 -24.35 -28.77
CA PHE A 175 -9.47 -23.72 -27.60
C PHE A 175 -10.76 -24.44 -27.22
N ILE A 176 -11.22 -24.28 -25.98
CA ILE A 176 -12.53 -24.75 -25.53
C ILE A 176 -13.24 -23.57 -24.89
N ILE A 177 -14.44 -23.26 -25.36
CA ILE A 177 -15.34 -22.33 -24.68
C ILE A 177 -16.21 -23.12 -23.72
N VAL A 178 -16.33 -22.62 -22.49
CA VAL A 178 -17.10 -23.26 -21.42
C VAL A 178 -18.06 -22.24 -20.84
N ALA A 179 -19.31 -22.65 -20.62
CA ALA A 179 -20.31 -21.90 -19.88
C ALA A 179 -20.86 -22.77 -18.74
N THR A 180 -20.87 -22.24 -17.53
CA THR A 180 -21.43 -22.91 -16.35
C THR A 180 -22.61 -22.11 -15.81
N ASP A 181 -23.76 -22.74 -15.64
CA ASP A 181 -24.92 -22.11 -14.99
C ASP A 181 -24.65 -21.89 -13.49
N TYR A 182 -24.93 -20.68 -13.02
CA TYR A 182 -24.67 -20.28 -11.63
C TYR A 182 -25.47 -21.10 -10.60
N PHE A 183 -26.67 -21.55 -10.95
CA PHE A 183 -27.58 -22.23 -10.01
C PHE A 183 -27.38 -23.75 -10.02
N THR A 184 -27.59 -24.39 -11.17
CA THR A 184 -27.57 -25.85 -11.32
C THR A 184 -26.15 -26.43 -11.38
N LYS A 185 -25.15 -25.59 -11.66
CA LYS A 185 -23.78 -26.03 -12.03
C LYS A 185 -23.73 -26.85 -13.31
N TRP A 186 -24.75 -26.75 -14.17
CA TRP A 186 -24.75 -27.35 -15.49
C TRP A 186 -23.67 -26.71 -16.37
N VAL A 187 -22.93 -27.54 -17.12
CA VAL A 187 -21.81 -27.10 -17.96
C VAL A 187 -22.11 -27.36 -19.42
N GLU A 188 -21.94 -26.34 -20.25
CA GLU A 188 -21.88 -26.43 -21.71
C GLU A 188 -20.46 -26.13 -22.18
N ALA A 189 -19.92 -26.97 -23.06
CA ALA A 189 -18.57 -26.80 -23.58
C ALA A 189 -18.51 -27.10 -25.08
N LYS A 190 -17.79 -26.28 -25.84
CA LYS A 190 -17.61 -26.45 -27.29
C LYS A 190 -16.13 -26.23 -27.66
N PRO A 191 -15.51 -27.14 -28.43
CA PRO A 191 -14.17 -26.90 -28.97
C PRO A 191 -14.25 -25.86 -30.10
N ILE A 192 -13.35 -24.88 -30.10
CA ILE A 192 -13.28 -23.83 -31.13
C ILE A 192 -11.87 -23.70 -31.71
N LYS A 193 -11.77 -23.23 -32.96
CA LYS A 193 -10.49 -23.05 -33.66
C LYS A 193 -9.85 -21.71 -33.37
N THR A 194 -10.67 -20.68 -33.25
CA THR A 194 -10.26 -19.29 -33.01
C THR A 194 -11.12 -18.66 -31.93
N THR A 195 -10.54 -17.78 -31.14
CA THR A 195 -11.25 -16.98 -30.13
C THR A 195 -11.83 -15.71 -30.74
N THR A 196 -12.54 -15.82 -31.87
CA THR A 196 -13.23 -14.68 -32.49
C THR A 196 -14.56 -14.45 -31.80
N SER A 197 -15.04 -13.20 -31.77
CA SER A 197 -16.34 -12.88 -31.15
C SER A 197 -17.51 -13.60 -31.82
N GLN A 198 -17.44 -13.81 -33.13
CA GLN A 198 -18.48 -14.55 -33.85
C GLN A 198 -18.64 -15.99 -33.34
N GLU A 199 -17.54 -16.70 -33.07
CA GLU A 199 -17.60 -18.07 -32.54
C GLU A 199 -18.23 -18.09 -31.14
N ILE A 200 -17.95 -17.06 -30.33
CA ILE A 200 -18.53 -16.90 -28.98
C ILE A 200 -20.03 -16.62 -29.07
N ILE A 201 -20.45 -15.72 -29.97
CA ILE A 201 -21.87 -15.41 -30.20
C ILE A 201 -22.62 -16.66 -30.65
N THR A 202 -22.09 -17.37 -31.64
CA THR A 202 -22.67 -18.63 -32.13
C THR A 202 -22.80 -19.66 -31.01
N PHE A 203 -21.80 -19.77 -30.13
CA PHE A 203 -21.89 -20.64 -28.96
C PHE A 203 -23.00 -20.23 -27.99
N ILE A 204 -23.16 -18.93 -27.69
CA ILE A 204 -24.22 -18.43 -26.81
C ILE A 204 -25.60 -18.72 -27.42
N GLU A 205 -25.78 -18.46 -28.71
CA GLU A 205 -27.05 -18.69 -29.39
C GLU A 205 -27.41 -20.18 -29.42
N GLU A 206 -26.50 -21.04 -29.86
CA GLU A 206 -26.75 -22.47 -30.04
C GLU A 206 -26.81 -23.24 -28.72
N GLN A 207 -25.88 -22.98 -27.80
CA GLN A 207 -25.71 -23.81 -26.60
C GLN A 207 -26.46 -23.26 -25.38
N ILE A 208 -26.75 -21.96 -25.36
CA ILE A 208 -27.45 -21.33 -24.22
C ILE A 208 -28.87 -20.94 -24.62
N ILE A 209 -29.04 -20.03 -25.58
CA ILE A 209 -30.33 -19.42 -25.89
C ILE A 209 -31.32 -20.42 -26.48
N GLN A 210 -30.91 -21.18 -27.50
CA GLN A 210 -31.79 -22.15 -28.18
C GLN A 210 -32.20 -23.32 -27.26
N ARG A 211 -31.40 -23.65 -26.25
CA ARG A 211 -31.60 -24.82 -25.39
C ARG A 211 -32.29 -24.49 -24.07
N PHE A 212 -31.92 -23.38 -23.45
CA PHE A 212 -32.35 -23.01 -22.10
C PHE A 212 -33.12 -21.68 -22.05
N GLY A 213 -33.21 -20.97 -23.18
CA GLY A 213 -33.80 -19.64 -23.26
C GLY A 213 -32.80 -18.52 -22.98
N ILE A 214 -33.28 -17.28 -23.05
CA ILE A 214 -32.46 -16.08 -22.88
C ILE A 214 -32.09 -15.90 -21.41
N PRO A 215 -30.79 -15.91 -21.04
CA PRO A 215 -30.38 -15.67 -19.66
C PRO A 215 -30.52 -14.19 -19.28
N GLU A 216 -30.63 -13.90 -17.98
CA GLU A 216 -30.60 -12.53 -17.47
C GLU A 216 -29.21 -11.91 -17.61
N SER A 217 -28.16 -12.70 -17.34
CA SER A 217 -26.78 -12.21 -17.39
C SER A 217 -25.76 -13.28 -17.70
N ILE A 218 -24.74 -12.91 -18.48
CA ILE A 218 -23.57 -13.73 -18.74
C ILE A 218 -22.37 -13.01 -18.13
N THR A 219 -21.59 -13.70 -17.31
CA THR A 219 -20.35 -13.16 -16.73
C THR A 219 -19.16 -13.74 -17.47
N THR A 220 -18.26 -12.88 -17.96
CA THR A 220 -17.03 -13.27 -18.64
C THR A 220 -15.81 -12.67 -17.95
N ASP A 221 -14.63 -13.16 -18.30
CA ASP A 221 -13.40 -12.42 -18.06
C ASP A 221 -13.29 -11.20 -18.99
N ARG A 222 -12.19 -10.44 -18.89
CA ARG A 222 -11.89 -9.31 -19.78
C ARG A 222 -11.10 -9.72 -21.02
N GLY A 223 -11.24 -10.95 -21.49
CA GLY A 223 -10.69 -11.37 -22.77
C GLY A 223 -11.20 -10.46 -23.90
N SER A 224 -10.32 -10.00 -24.79
CA SER A 224 -10.64 -9.05 -25.85
C SER A 224 -11.82 -9.50 -26.72
N SER A 225 -11.97 -10.82 -26.90
CA SER A 225 -13.05 -11.45 -27.66
C SER A 225 -14.45 -11.23 -27.05
N PHE A 226 -14.54 -10.99 -25.73
CA PHE A 226 -15.79 -10.72 -25.02
C PHE A 226 -16.16 -9.23 -24.96
N ILE A 227 -15.29 -8.33 -25.42
CA ILE A 227 -15.48 -6.86 -25.39
C ILE A 227 -15.71 -6.30 -26.81
N SER A 228 -15.98 -7.15 -27.80
CA SER A 228 -16.23 -6.66 -29.16
C SER A 228 -17.58 -5.93 -29.25
N ARG A 229 -17.70 -5.07 -30.28
CA ARG A 229 -18.98 -4.40 -30.60
C ARG A 229 -20.08 -5.42 -30.89
N ASP A 230 -19.76 -6.44 -31.67
CA ASP A 230 -20.72 -7.50 -32.02
C ASP A 230 -21.30 -8.21 -30.78
N MET A 231 -20.49 -8.43 -29.75
CA MET A 231 -20.95 -9.02 -28.47
C MET A 231 -21.89 -8.08 -27.71
N LEU A 232 -21.63 -6.77 -27.74
CA LEU A 232 -22.48 -5.77 -27.12
C LEU A 232 -23.81 -5.63 -27.87
N ASP A 233 -23.77 -5.60 -29.20
CA ASP A 233 -24.95 -5.50 -30.06
C ASP A 233 -25.85 -6.74 -29.89
N MET A 234 -25.25 -7.93 -29.81
CA MET A 234 -25.96 -9.17 -29.48
C MET A 234 -26.59 -9.08 -28.09
N ALA A 235 -25.84 -8.59 -27.10
CA ALA A 235 -26.35 -8.48 -25.74
C ALA A 235 -27.55 -7.52 -25.63
N GLU A 236 -27.51 -6.40 -26.36
CA GLU A 236 -28.61 -5.44 -26.45
C GLU A 236 -29.83 -6.05 -27.16
N THR A 237 -29.60 -6.76 -28.28
CA THR A 237 -30.65 -7.42 -29.07
C THR A 237 -31.45 -8.42 -28.24
N PHE A 238 -30.74 -9.28 -27.48
CA PHE A 238 -31.37 -10.27 -26.60
C PHE A 238 -31.73 -9.72 -25.21
N LYS A 239 -31.43 -8.44 -24.92
CA LYS A 239 -31.63 -7.81 -23.61
C LYS A 239 -30.96 -8.54 -22.45
N LEU A 240 -29.80 -9.16 -22.70
CA LEU A 240 -29.00 -9.83 -21.67
C LEU A 240 -27.96 -8.86 -21.08
N LYS A 241 -27.62 -9.04 -19.80
CA LYS A 241 -26.57 -8.25 -19.15
C LYS A 241 -25.23 -8.96 -19.27
N LEU A 242 -24.30 -8.37 -20.00
CA LEU A 242 -22.91 -8.84 -20.03
C LEU A 242 -22.14 -8.23 -18.85
N LEU A 243 -21.70 -9.07 -17.92
CA LEU A 243 -20.93 -8.69 -16.74
C LEU A 243 -19.47 -9.09 -16.93
N GLN A 244 -18.54 -8.21 -16.57
CA GLN A 244 -17.10 -8.48 -16.68
C GLN A 244 -16.46 -8.57 -15.30
N SER A 245 -15.62 -9.59 -15.09
CA SER A 245 -14.78 -9.65 -13.89
C SER A 245 -13.73 -8.54 -13.87
N THR A 246 -13.21 -8.22 -12.69
CA THR A 246 -12.08 -7.28 -12.56
C THR A 246 -10.80 -7.92 -13.12
N PRO A 247 -9.95 -7.17 -13.85
CA PRO A 247 -8.72 -7.72 -14.40
C PRO A 247 -7.83 -8.28 -13.28
N TYR A 248 -7.19 -9.42 -13.52
CA TYR A 248 -6.30 -10.12 -12.57
C TYR A 248 -6.97 -10.64 -11.29
N TYR A 249 -8.31 -10.71 -11.26
CA TYR A 249 -9.07 -11.32 -10.16
C TYR A 249 -9.83 -12.55 -10.66
N ALA A 250 -9.06 -13.58 -11.05
CA ALA A 250 -9.51 -14.94 -11.39
C ALA A 250 -10.63 -15.46 -10.47
N GLN A 251 -10.46 -15.22 -9.17
CA GLN A 251 -11.41 -15.55 -8.12
C GLN A 251 -12.85 -15.04 -8.35
N ALA A 252 -13.05 -13.93 -9.05
CA ALA A 252 -14.38 -13.39 -9.34
C ALA A 252 -15.13 -14.20 -10.43
N ASN A 253 -14.41 -14.93 -11.30
CA ASN A 253 -14.97 -15.90 -12.24
C ASN A 253 -14.77 -17.35 -11.75
N GLY A 254 -14.59 -17.53 -10.44
CA GLY A 254 -14.19 -18.80 -9.84
C GLY A 254 -15.12 -19.98 -10.14
N GLN A 255 -16.37 -19.75 -10.58
CA GLN A 255 -17.25 -20.82 -11.02
C GLN A 255 -16.84 -21.42 -12.35
N ALA A 256 -16.57 -20.59 -13.37
CA ALA A 256 -16.07 -21.10 -14.64
C ALA A 256 -14.68 -21.74 -14.48
N GLU A 257 -13.80 -21.13 -13.66
CA GLU A 257 -12.50 -21.72 -13.33
C GLU A 257 -12.60 -23.05 -12.58
N SER A 258 -13.61 -23.23 -11.72
CA SER A 258 -13.83 -24.51 -11.02
C SER A 258 -14.27 -25.63 -11.98
N SER A 259 -15.04 -25.28 -13.01
CA SER A 259 -15.49 -26.23 -14.04
C SER A 259 -14.37 -26.60 -15.03
N ASN A 260 -13.32 -25.77 -15.12
CA ASN A 260 -12.17 -26.00 -15.98
C ASN A 260 -11.08 -26.90 -15.36
N LYS A 261 -11.19 -27.25 -14.07
CA LYS A 261 -10.28 -28.20 -13.40
C LYS A 261 -10.58 -29.64 -13.80
#